data_AF-A0A0W1G5Q6-F1
#
_entry.id   AF-A0A0W1G5Q6-F1
#
_cell.length_a   1.000
_cell.length_b   1.000
_cell.length_c   1.000
_cell.angle_alpha   90.00
_cell.angle_beta   90.00
_cell.angle_gamma   90.00
#
_symmetry.space_group_name_H-M   'P 1'
#
loop_
_entity.id
_entity.type
_entity.pdbx_description
1 polymer ?
#
loop_
_entity_poly.entity_id
_entity_poly.type
_entity_poly.pdbx_seq_one_letter_code
_entity_poly.pdbx_strand_id
1 'polypeptide(L)'
;MDAKHRADRWRAFYEEEGGLRDCLTILRRAYFERAAELGVKDTAGLQKLSIASKLVEELDRHAQNIIASGDIAGQQKEHLARIEKVGRFW
;
A
#
# COMPACT_ATOMS: atom_id res chain seq x y z
N MET A 1 20.26 -0.31 0.72
CA MET A 1 19.37 -1.05 -0.21
C MET A 1 18.58 -0.03 -1.03
N ASP A 2 18.68 -0.12 -2.36
CA ASP A 2 18.08 0.83 -3.29
C ASP A 2 16.54 0.87 -3.22
N ALA A 3 15.95 2.04 -3.46
CA ALA A 3 14.52 2.29 -3.31
C ALA A 3 13.68 1.44 -4.27
N LYS A 4 14.16 1.24 -5.50
CA LYS A 4 13.51 0.40 -6.51
C LYS A 4 13.42 -1.06 -6.05
N HIS A 5 14.54 -1.62 -5.57
CA HIS A 5 14.57 -2.99 -5.08
C HIS A 5 13.66 -3.23 -3.87
N ARG A 6 13.48 -2.22 -3.00
CA ARG A 6 12.52 -2.30 -1.90
C ARG A 6 11.09 -2.28 -2.42
N ALA A 7 10.75 -1.36 -3.33
CA ALA A 7 9.44 -1.31 -3.95
C ALA A 7 9.08 -2.61 -4.67
N ASP A 8 10.02 -3.24 -5.38
CA ASP A 8 9.76 -4.49 -6.10
C ASP A 8 9.37 -5.64 -5.16
N ARG A 9 10.04 -5.76 -4.01
CA ARG A 9 9.66 -6.77 -3.00
C ARG A 9 8.32 -6.46 -2.36
N TRP A 10 8.05 -5.18 -2.07
CA TRP A 10 6.76 -4.77 -1.53
C TRP A 10 5.64 -4.98 -2.53
N ARG A 11 5.88 -4.73 -3.82
CA ARG A 11 4.93 -5.02 -4.89
C ARG A 11 4.63 -6.50 -5.00
N ALA A 12 5.66 -7.35 -5.02
CA ALA A 12 5.48 -8.81 -5.06
C ALA A 12 4.62 -9.31 -3.88
N PHE A 13 4.95 -8.90 -2.65
CA PHE A 13 4.18 -9.25 -1.45
C PHE A 13 2.76 -8.65 -1.45
N TYR A 14 2.58 -7.46 -2.02
CA TYR A 14 1.28 -6.79 -2.06
C TYR A 14 0.33 -7.41 -3.07
N GLU A 15 0.85 -7.78 -4.25
CA GLU A 15 0.07 -8.22 -5.41
C GLU A 15 -0.05 -9.74 -5.56
N GLU A 16 0.72 -10.53 -4.79
CA GLU A 16 0.60 -11.99 -4.81
C GLU A 16 -0.82 -12.45 -4.40
N GLU A 17 -1.24 -13.60 -4.92
CA GLU A 17 -2.50 -14.23 -4.53
C GLU A 17 -2.46 -14.61 -3.05
N GLY A 18 -3.44 -14.14 -2.28
CA GLY A 18 -3.42 -14.26 -0.82
C GLY A 18 -2.44 -13.31 -0.12
N GLY A 19 -1.84 -12.39 -0.88
CA GLY A 19 -0.88 -11.40 -0.40
C GLY A 19 -1.52 -10.30 0.46
N LEU A 20 -0.74 -9.25 0.71
CA LEU A 20 -1.16 -8.19 1.62
C LEU A 20 -2.46 -7.51 1.16
N ARG A 21 -2.65 -7.28 -0.13
CA ARG A 21 -3.87 -6.63 -0.65
C ARG A 21 -5.13 -7.43 -0.32
N ASP A 22 -5.07 -8.75 -0.50
CA ASP A 22 -6.19 -9.65 -0.23
C ASP A 22 -6.47 -9.71 1.27
N CYS A 23 -5.41 -9.83 2.08
CA CYS A 23 -5.50 -9.79 3.54
C CYS A 23 -6.19 -8.52 4.05
N LEU A 24 -5.77 -7.34 3.57
CA LEU A 24 -6.33 -6.06 3.99
C LEU A 24 -7.80 -5.91 3.54
N THR A 25 -8.14 -6.42 2.35
CA THR A 25 -9.51 -6.42 1.83
C THR A 25 -10.43 -7.28 2.69
N ILE A 26 -9.99 -8.47 3.06
CA ILE A 26 -10.73 -9.38 3.94
C ILE A 26 -10.91 -8.77 5.33
N LEU A 27 -9.86 -8.16 5.90
CA LEU A 27 -9.94 -7.51 7.21
C LEU A 27 -10.95 -6.36 7.24
N ARG A 28 -10.95 -5.49 6.22
CA ARG A 28 -11.97 -4.43 6.09
C ARG A 28 -13.36 -5.03 6.07
N ARG A 29 -13.59 -6.02 5.22
CA ARG A 29 -14.88 -6.69 5.09
C ARG A 29 -15.34 -7.27 6.44
N ALA A 30 -14.46 -7.97 7.15
CA ALA A 30 -14.76 -8.53 8.45
C ALA A 30 -15.15 -7.45 9.48
N TYR A 31 -14.50 -6.29 9.48
CA TYR A 31 -14.89 -5.18 10.38
C TYR A 31 -16.24 -4.58 10.04
N PHE A 32 -16.57 -4.45 8.75
CA PHE A 32 -17.90 -4.00 8.32
C PHE A 32 -18.99 -5.00 8.68
N GLU A 33 -18.78 -6.29 8.41
CA GLU A 33 -19.71 -7.35 8.77
C GLU A 33 -19.91 -7.41 10.29
N ARG A 34 -18.83 -7.32 11.06
CA ARG A 34 -18.91 -7.28 12.52
C ARG A 34 -19.64 -6.04 13.03
N ALA A 35 -19.49 -4.90 12.38
CA ALA A 35 -20.22 -3.69 12.75
C ALA A 35 -21.73 -3.82 12.47
N ALA A 36 -22.11 -4.54 11.41
CA ALA A 36 -23.51 -4.81 11.10
C ALA A 36 -24.19 -5.76 12.12
N GLU A 37 -23.41 -6.63 12.77
CA GLU A 37 -23.88 -7.49 13.85
C GLU A 37 -24.07 -6.74 15.18
N LEU A 38 -23.43 -5.58 15.35
CA LEU A 38 -23.58 -4.77 16.55
C LEU A 38 -24.91 -4.01 16.52
N GLY A 39 -25.63 -4.03 17.64
CA GLY A 39 -26.80 -3.17 17.82
C GLY A 39 -26.38 -1.70 17.80
N VAL A 40 -27.25 -0.82 17.27
CA VAL A 40 -27.00 0.63 17.14
C VAL A 40 -26.65 1.31 18.49
N LYS A 41 -27.02 0.70 19.62
CA LYS A 41 -26.71 1.19 20.96
C LYS A 41 -25.29 0.85 21.43
N ASP A 42 -24.58 -0.07 20.77
CA ASP A 42 -23.19 -0.40 21.06
C ASP A 42 -22.23 0.56 20.36
N THR A 43 -22.28 1.82 20.76
CA THR A 43 -21.46 2.90 20.19
C THR A 43 -19.97 2.67 20.41
N ALA A 44 -19.58 2.08 21.54
CA ALA A 44 -18.18 1.77 21.85
C ALA A 44 -17.61 0.68 20.93
N GLY A 45 -18.38 -0.39 20.67
CA GLY A 45 -18.01 -1.42 19.70
C GLY A 45 -17.90 -0.87 18.28
N LEU A 46 -18.88 -0.08 17.85
CA LEU A 46 -18.87 0.57 16.54
C LEU A 46 -17.67 1.52 16.36
N GLN A 47 -17.31 2.29 17.40
CA GLN A 47 -16.15 3.18 17.34
C GLN A 47 -14.84 2.39 17.20
N LYS A 48 -14.68 1.28 17.93
CA LYS A 48 -13.48 0.43 17.83
C LYS A 48 -13.32 -0.14 16.42
N LEU A 49 -14.41 -0.63 15.82
CA LEU A 49 -14.40 -1.17 14.46
C LEU A 49 -14.11 -0.08 13.42
N SER A 50 -14.63 1.13 13.61
CA SER A 50 -14.32 2.27 12.75
C SER A 50 -12.84 2.64 12.79
N ILE A 51 -12.23 2.67 13.98
CA ILE A 51 -10.79 2.91 14.14
C ILE A 51 -9.98 1.79 13.48
N ALA A 52 -10.35 0.52 13.70
CA ALA A 52 -9.68 -0.61 13.10
C ALA A 52 -9.72 -0.55 11.56
N SER A 53 -10.87 -0.21 10.96
CA SER A 53 -10.99 0.00 9.52
C SER A 53 -10.08 1.11 8.99
N LYS A 54 -9.96 2.24 9.70
CA LYS A 54 -9.05 3.33 9.33
C LYS A 54 -7.59 2.90 9.39
N LEU A 55 -7.19 2.13 10.40
CA LEU A 55 -5.82 1.63 10.49
C LEU A 55 -5.47 0.69 9.32
N VAL A 56 -6.42 -0.12 8.87
CA VAL A 56 -6.24 -0.96 7.67
C VAL A 56 -6.07 -0.12 6.41
N GLU A 57 -6.83 0.96 6.25
CA GLU A 57 -6.66 1.91 5.14
C GLU A 57 -5.28 2.58 5.16
N GLU A 58 -4.79 2.98 6.34
CA GLU A 58 -3.46 3.59 6.47
C GLU A 58 -2.33 2.60 6.17
N LEU A 59 -2.48 1.32 6.55
CA LEU A 59 -1.53 0.27 6.18
C LEU A 59 -1.49 0.02 4.67
N ASP A 60 -2.65 -0.04 4.02
CA ASP A 60 -2.77 -0.15 2.55
C ASP A 60 -2.05 1.02 1.86
N ARG A 61 -2.37 2.25 2.29
CA ARG A 61 -1.73 3.46 1.76
C ARG A 61 -0.22 3.47 1.97
N HIS A 62 0.25 3.01 3.14
CA HIS A 62 1.68 2.96 3.42
C HIS A 62 2.41 1.97 2.49
N ALA A 63 1.84 0.79 2.26
CA ALA A 63 2.38 -0.19 1.32
C ALA A 63 2.46 0.40 -0.11
N GLN A 64 1.37 1.04 -0.56
CA GLN A 64 1.33 1.68 -1.88
C GLN A 64 2.34 2.83 -2.00
N ASN A 65 2.54 3.63 -0.96
CA ASN A 65 3.53 4.71 -0.95
C ASN A 65 4.97 4.18 -1.06
N ILE A 66 5.28 3.04 -0.44
CA ILE A 66 6.60 2.39 -0.60
C ILE A 66 6.82 1.99 -2.05
N ILE A 67 5.80 1.41 -2.69
CA ILE A 67 5.84 0.99 -4.09
C ILE A 67 6.05 2.21 -5.00
N ALA A 68 5.20 3.23 -4.86
CA ALA A 68 5.25 4.45 -5.66
C ALA A 68 6.59 5.19 -5.53
N SER A 69 7.15 5.24 -4.31
CA SER A 69 8.46 5.87 -4.08
C SER A 69 9.58 5.18 -4.86
N GLY A 70 9.54 3.86 -5.01
CA GLY A 70 10.53 3.14 -5.80
C GLY A 70 10.35 3.31 -7.30
N ASP A 71 9.11 3.45 -7.79
CA ASP A 71 8.84 3.76 -9.19
C ASP A 71 9.41 5.13 -9.58
N ILE A 72 9.20 6.15 -8.73
CA ILE A 72 9.77 7.49 -8.91
C ILE A 72 11.30 7.42 -8.97
N ALA A 73 11.93 6.69 -8.03
CA ALA A 73 13.38 6.54 -8.01
C ALA A 73 13.90 5.82 -9.28
N GLY A 74 13.17 4.82 -9.78
CA GLY A 74 13.48 4.13 -11.04
C GLY A 74 13.43 5.07 -12.24
N GLN A 75 12.35 5.84 -12.37
CA GLN A 75 12.17 6.82 -13.44
C GLN A 75 13.24 7.91 -13.43
N GLN A 76 13.63 8.40 -12.25
CA GLN A 76 14.73 9.37 -12.11
C GLN A 76 16.06 8.79 -12.62
N LYS A 77 16.37 7.54 -12.25
CA LYS A 77 17.59 6.88 -12.71
C LYS A 77 17.60 6.69 -14.23
N GLU A 78 16.48 6.27 -14.82
CA GLU A 78 16.34 6.15 -16.28
C GLU A 78 16.43 7.50 -17.00
N HIS A 79 15.87 8.56 -16.42
CA HIS A 79 15.96 9.90 -16.95
C HIS A 79 17.41 10.42 -16.97
N LEU A 80 18.15 10.25 -15.86
CA LEU A 80 19.56 10.62 -15.79
C LEU A 80 20.41 9.84 -16.80
N ALA A 81 20.19 8.53 -16.93
CA ALA A 81 20.89 7.70 -17.92
C ALA A 81 20.63 8.17 -19.36
N ARG A 82 19.41 8.64 -19.68
CA ARG A 82 19.10 9.24 -21.00
C ARG A 82 19.85 10.55 -21.21
N ILE A 83 19.91 11.42 -20.21
CA ILE A 83 20.66 12.69 -20.29
C ILE A 83 22.14 12.40 -20.53
N GLU A 84 22.77 11.51 -19.77
CA GLU A 84 24.17 11.14 -19.96
C GLU A 84 24.45 10.58 -21.35
N LYS A 85 23.55 9.73 -21.86
CA LYS A 85 23.66 9.19 -23.21
C LYS A 85 23.65 10.32 -24.24
N VAL A 86 22.70 11.25 -24.17
CA VAL A 86 22.60 12.37 -25.12
C VAL A 86 23.78 13.34 -24.97
N GLY A 87 24.21 13.65 -23.74
CA GLY A 87 25.33 14.55 -23.47
C GLY A 87 26.70 14.01 -23.92
N ARG A 88 26.86 12.69 -24.07
CA ARG A 88 28.05 12.08 -24.68
C ARG A 88 28.11 12.18 -26.21
N PHE A 89 27.01 12.56 -26.87
CA PHE A 89 26.95 12.75 -28.32
C PHE A 89 27.19 14.20 -28.76
N TRP A 90 27.60 15.09 -27.85
CA TRP A 90 27.99 16.47 -28.13
C TRP A 90 29.45 16.71 -27.75
#